data_AF-A0A849V9R6-F1
#
_entry.id   AF-A0A849V9R6-F1
#
_cell.length_a   1.000
_cell.length_b   1.000
_cell.length_c   1.000
_cell.angle_alpha   90.00
_cell.angle_beta   90.00
_cell.angle_gamma   90.00
#
_symmetry.space_group_name_H-M   'P 1'
#
loop_
_entity.id
_entity.type
_entity.pdbx_description
1 polymer ?
#
loop_
_entity_poly.entity_id
_entity_poly.type
_entity_poly.pdbx_seq_one_letter_code
_entity_poly.pdbx_strand_id
1 'polypeptide(L)'
;MTLDEIKALVSTEAVQSSLDSQLFETLTYDSPDKVPLAINKAATWVYSKLIAGKAQNNDFNNDERALLSEALSKMAIYELYSLCEFEGTGEEKRKDAYVILNALLGMQSDEQAVKKSSKISVHQDAKLSYNPFRF
;
A
#
# COMPACT_ATOMS: atom_id res chain seq x y z
N MET A 1 3.35 -17.50 -0.64
CA MET A 1 2.75 -17.08 0.64
C MET A 1 1.27 -17.42 0.68
N THR A 2 0.84 -18.18 1.69
CA THR A 2 -0.55 -18.56 1.94
C THR A 2 -1.29 -17.47 2.71
N LEU A 3 -2.62 -17.58 2.80
CA LEU A 3 -3.43 -16.66 3.61
C LEU A 3 -3.05 -16.73 5.10
N ASP A 4 -2.75 -17.92 5.62
CA ASP A 4 -2.37 -18.08 7.03
C ASP A 4 -1.00 -17.47 7.32
N GLU A 5 -0.06 -17.57 6.38
CA GLU A 5 1.22 -16.88 6.48
C GLU A 5 1.07 -15.36 6.47
N ILE A 6 0.13 -14.81 5.68
CA ILE A 6 -0.19 -13.37 5.71
C ILE A 6 -0.76 -12.97 7.06
N LYS A 7 -1.74 -13.72 7.58
CA LYS A 7 -2.36 -13.42 8.88
C LYS A 7 -1.31 -13.40 9.99
N ALA A 8 -0.34 -14.30 9.94
CA ALA A 8 0.74 -14.38 10.93
C ALA A 8 1.72 -13.19 10.89
N LEU A 9 1.67 -12.31 9.87
CA LEU A 9 2.53 -11.12 9.80
C LEU A 9 2.11 -9.99 10.75
N VAL A 10 0.89 -10.04 11.28
CA VAL A 10 0.35 -8.99 12.17
C VAL A 10 -0.37 -9.65 13.33
N SER A 11 -0.05 -9.21 14.55
CA SER A 11 -0.71 -9.66 15.76
C SER A 11 -1.78 -8.66 16.21
N THR A 12 -2.70 -9.12 17.06
CA THR A 12 -3.70 -8.29 17.73
C THR A 12 -3.06 -7.15 18.52
N GLU A 13 -1.94 -7.43 19.19
CA GLU A 13 -1.20 -6.47 20.00
C GLU A 13 -0.54 -5.38 19.13
N ALA A 14 -0.07 -5.75 17.94
CA ALA A 14 0.50 -4.79 16.99
C ALA A 14 -0.56 -3.79 16.49
N VAL A 15 -1.78 -4.28 16.20
CA VAL A 15 -2.91 -3.42 15.82
C VAL A 15 -3.32 -2.51 16.98
N GLN A 16 -3.42 -3.05 18.19
CA GLN A 16 -3.77 -2.29 19.39
C GLN A 16 -2.75 -1.18 19.67
N SER A 17 -1.45 -1.49 19.63
CA SER A 17 -0.38 -0.52 19.90
C SER A 17 -0.23 0.56 18.82
N SER A 18 -0.81 0.35 17.65
CA SER A 18 -0.85 1.32 16.55
C SER A 18 -1.99 2.34 16.69
N LEU A 19 -2.85 2.18 17.69
CA LEU A 19 -4.00 3.04 17.96
C LEU A 19 -3.85 3.71 19.32
N ASP A 20 -4.44 4.90 19.45
CA ASP A 20 -4.65 5.50 20.76
C ASP A 20 -5.56 4.60 21.61
N SER A 21 -5.30 4.50 22.92
CA SER A 21 -6.03 3.58 23.81
C SER A 21 -7.54 3.87 23.85
N GLN A 22 -7.93 5.16 23.88
CA GLN A 22 -9.34 5.55 23.92
C GLN A 22 -10.03 5.20 22.59
N LEU A 23 -9.31 5.40 21.49
CA LEU A 23 -9.81 5.03 20.17
C LEU A 23 -9.96 3.51 20.03
N PHE A 24 -8.97 2.74 20.47
CA PHE A 24 -9.03 1.28 20.45
C PHE A 24 -10.26 0.79 21.22
N GLU A 25 -10.43 1.25 22.47
CA GLU A 25 -11.61 0.91 23.27
C GLU A 25 -12.91 1.26 22.56
N THR A 26 -12.98 2.43 21.92
CA THR A 26 -14.17 2.85 21.16
C THR A 26 -14.48 1.89 20.00
N LEU A 27 -13.46 1.46 19.27
CA LEU A 27 -13.62 0.58 18.10
C LEU A 27 -13.90 -0.88 18.49
N THR A 28 -13.57 -1.31 19.72
CA THR A 28 -13.73 -2.70 20.18
C THR A 28 -14.75 -2.87 21.30
N TYR A 29 -15.41 -1.79 21.75
CA TYR A 29 -16.22 -1.75 22.97
C TYR A 29 -17.29 -2.86 23.06
N ASP A 30 -17.94 -3.14 21.95
CA ASP A 30 -19.06 -4.07 21.82
C ASP A 30 -18.64 -5.51 21.50
N SER A 31 -17.40 -5.74 21.04
CA SER A 31 -16.93 -7.08 20.72
C SER A 31 -15.39 -7.17 20.65
N PRO A 32 -14.76 -8.08 21.44
CA PRO A 32 -13.33 -8.34 21.35
C PRO A 32 -12.93 -9.05 20.03
N ASP A 33 -13.90 -9.63 19.31
CA ASP A 33 -13.65 -10.35 18.05
C ASP A 33 -13.45 -9.42 16.85
N LYS A 34 -13.66 -8.11 17.02
CA LYS A 34 -13.46 -7.11 15.96
C LYS A 34 -12.01 -7.05 15.48
N VAL A 35 -11.02 -7.17 16.36
CA VAL A 35 -9.60 -7.10 15.96
C VAL A 35 -9.20 -8.34 15.14
N PRO A 36 -9.45 -9.58 15.61
CA PRO A 36 -9.23 -10.77 14.77
C PRO A 36 -9.99 -10.72 13.43
N LEU A 37 -11.24 -10.24 13.44
CA LEU A 37 -12.06 -10.12 12.22
C LEU A 37 -11.46 -9.11 11.24
N ALA A 38 -11.01 -7.95 11.72
CA ALA A 38 -10.36 -6.94 10.92
C ALA A 38 -9.04 -7.43 10.30
N ILE A 39 -8.20 -8.13 11.09
CA ILE A 39 -6.98 -8.77 10.58
C ILE A 39 -7.31 -9.80 9.50
N ASN A 40 -8.36 -10.62 9.70
CA ASN A 40 -8.79 -11.59 8.70
C ASN A 40 -9.20 -10.92 7.38
N LYS A 41 -10.01 -9.85 7.45
CA LYS A 41 -10.44 -9.07 6.27
C LYS A 41 -9.25 -8.45 5.54
N ALA A 42 -8.35 -7.83 6.29
CA ALA A 42 -7.14 -7.21 5.76
C ALA A 42 -6.21 -8.26 5.10
N ALA A 43 -6.06 -9.44 5.71
CA ALA A 43 -5.25 -10.52 5.15
C ALA A 43 -5.86 -11.06 3.85
N THR A 44 -7.18 -11.22 3.78
CA THR A 44 -7.89 -11.58 2.54
C THR A 44 -7.67 -10.53 1.45
N TRP A 45 -7.68 -9.25 1.79
CA TRP A 45 -7.37 -8.17 0.85
C TRP A 45 -5.92 -8.26 0.35
N VAL A 46 -4.92 -8.38 1.24
CA VAL A 46 -3.51 -8.52 0.85
C VAL A 46 -3.33 -9.75 -0.06
N TYR A 47 -3.88 -10.90 0.33
CA TYR A 47 -3.79 -12.12 -0.47
C TYR A 47 -4.36 -11.95 -1.87
N SER A 48 -5.52 -11.29 -1.98
CA SER A 48 -6.14 -10.98 -3.27
C SER A 48 -5.26 -10.08 -4.14
N LYS A 49 -4.54 -9.13 -3.54
CA LYS A 49 -3.58 -8.26 -4.24
C LYS A 49 -2.32 -9.00 -4.67
N LEU A 50 -1.81 -9.92 -3.85
CA LEU A 50 -0.71 -10.81 -4.26
C LEU A 50 -1.10 -11.68 -5.46
N ILE A 51 -2.34 -12.18 -5.50
CA ILE A 51 -2.86 -12.92 -6.67
C ILE A 51 -2.91 -12.01 -7.90
N ALA A 52 -3.48 -10.81 -7.77
CA ALA A 52 -3.60 -9.86 -8.87
C ALA A 52 -2.22 -9.43 -9.42
N GLY A 53 -1.24 -9.23 -8.53
CA GLY A 53 0.15 -8.93 -8.88
C GLY A 53 0.98 -10.14 -9.30
N LYS A 54 0.39 -11.35 -9.34
CA LYS A 54 1.09 -12.62 -9.63
C LYS A 54 2.28 -12.90 -8.69
N ALA A 55 2.23 -12.36 -7.47
CA ALA A 55 3.29 -12.43 -6.46
C ALA A 55 3.00 -13.45 -5.35
N GLN A 56 1.89 -14.18 -5.43
CA GLN A 56 1.49 -15.16 -4.41
C GLN A 56 2.51 -16.28 -4.16
N ASN A 57 3.40 -16.56 -5.13
CA ASN A 57 4.43 -17.59 -5.04
C ASN A 57 5.83 -16.99 -4.85
N ASN A 58 5.93 -15.68 -4.63
CA ASN A 58 7.22 -15.04 -4.41
C ASN A 58 7.77 -15.38 -3.03
N ASP A 59 9.09 -15.53 -2.97
CA ASP A 59 9.84 -15.60 -1.72
C ASP A 59 10.15 -14.18 -1.25
N PHE A 60 9.26 -13.63 -0.43
CA PHE A 60 9.46 -12.31 0.17
C PHE A 60 10.59 -12.35 1.21
N ASN A 61 11.58 -11.46 1.05
CA ASN A 61 12.64 -11.25 2.01
C ASN A 61 12.13 -10.52 3.28
N ASN A 62 13.00 -10.31 4.26
CA ASN A 62 12.60 -9.71 5.55
C ASN A 62 12.05 -8.29 5.41
N ASP A 63 12.64 -7.46 4.55
CA ASP A 63 12.21 -6.07 4.34
C ASP A 63 10.87 -6.03 3.61
N GLU A 64 10.69 -6.90 2.61
CA GLU A 64 9.42 -7.04 1.90
C GLU A 64 8.30 -7.57 2.81
N ARG A 65 8.62 -8.50 3.72
CA ARG A 65 7.70 -8.98 4.75
C ARG A 65 7.34 -7.87 5.74
N ALA A 66 8.28 -6.99 6.08
CA ALA A 66 7.99 -5.82 6.91
C ALA A 66 7.03 -4.85 6.20
N LEU A 67 7.22 -4.61 4.89
CA LEU A 67 6.29 -3.81 4.08
C LEU A 67 4.90 -4.45 3.98
N LEU A 68 4.83 -5.78 3.84
CA LEU A 68 3.56 -6.51 3.88
C LEU A 68 2.87 -6.39 5.24
N SER A 69 3.62 -6.52 6.33
CA SER A 69 3.11 -6.37 7.70
C SER A 69 2.59 -4.95 7.95
N GLU A 70 3.29 -3.92 7.46
CA GLU A 70 2.84 -2.52 7.57
C GLU A 70 1.55 -2.29 6.78
N ALA A 71 1.50 -2.72 5.51
CA ALA A 71 0.30 -2.59 4.69
C ALA A 71 -0.90 -3.33 5.30
N LEU A 72 -0.66 -4.54 5.83
CA LEU A 72 -1.67 -5.35 6.51
C LEU A 72 -2.17 -4.65 7.78
N SER A 73 -1.29 -4.10 8.61
CA SER A 73 -1.64 -3.39 9.85
C SER A 73 -2.51 -2.17 9.57
N LYS A 74 -2.11 -1.35 8.59
CA LYS A 74 -2.90 -0.17 8.18
C LYS A 74 -4.27 -0.56 7.64
N MET A 75 -4.35 -1.62 6.82
CA MET A 75 -5.64 -2.10 6.33
C MET A 75 -6.50 -2.71 7.44
N ALA A 76 -5.91 -3.41 8.42
CA ALA A 76 -6.63 -3.92 9.58
C ALA A 76 -7.24 -2.79 10.41
N ILE A 77 -6.52 -1.68 10.60
CA ILE A 77 -7.05 -0.49 11.27
C ILE A 77 -8.23 0.11 10.47
N TYR A 78 -8.11 0.21 9.14
CA TYR A 78 -9.24 0.64 8.31
C TYR A 78 -10.46 -0.28 8.46
N GLU A 79 -10.25 -1.60 8.45
CA GLU A 79 -11.34 -2.57 8.64
C GLU A 79 -11.96 -2.45 10.04
N LEU A 80 -11.20 -2.09 11.09
CA LEU A 80 -11.76 -1.80 12.41
C LEU A 80 -12.70 -0.58 12.39
N TYR A 81 -12.31 0.50 11.72
CA TYR A 81 -13.18 1.66 11.51
C TYR A 81 -14.44 1.27 10.72
N SER A 82 -14.28 0.49 9.66
CA SER A 82 -15.36 0.00 8.81
C SER A 82 -16.37 -0.87 9.57
N LEU A 83 -15.88 -1.76 10.44
CA LEU A 83 -16.74 -2.57 11.32
C LEU A 83 -17.56 -1.74 12.32
N CYS A 84 -17.23 -0.46 12.50
CA CYS A 84 -17.95 0.49 13.35
C CYS A 84 -18.69 1.57 12.53
N GLU A 85 -18.82 1.41 11.21
CA GLU A 85 -19.45 2.38 10.31
C GLU A 85 -18.77 3.78 10.34
N PHE A 86 -17.46 3.79 10.59
CA PHE A 86 -16.60 4.99 10.65
C PHE A 86 -15.56 5.00 9.52
N GLU A 87 -15.86 4.42 8.36
CA GLU A 87 -14.92 4.25 7.23
C GLU A 87 -14.23 5.55 6.84
N GLY A 88 -14.94 6.68 6.90
CA GLY A 88 -14.39 8.00 6.57
C GLY A 88 -13.16 8.37 7.39
N THR A 89 -13.10 7.97 8.67
CA THR A 89 -11.97 8.23 9.56
C THR A 89 -10.77 7.32 9.26
N GLY A 90 -11.03 6.12 8.71
CA GLY A 90 -10.00 5.14 8.37
C GLY A 90 -9.41 5.31 6.96
N GLU A 91 -9.96 6.17 6.12
CA GLU A 91 -9.64 6.20 4.68
C GLU A 91 -8.16 6.53 4.39
N GLU A 92 -7.50 7.35 5.20
CA GLU A 92 -6.06 7.59 5.06
C GLU A 92 -5.24 6.32 5.30
N LYS A 93 -5.62 5.48 6.28
CA LYS A 93 -4.94 4.21 6.55
C LYS A 93 -5.10 3.24 5.38
N ARG A 94 -6.29 3.22 4.78
CA ARG A 94 -6.55 2.46 3.56
C ARG A 94 -5.66 2.91 2.42
N LYS A 95 -5.61 4.22 2.14
CA LYS A 95 -4.77 4.79 1.06
C LYS A 95 -3.30 4.46 1.24
N ASP A 96 -2.77 4.63 2.44
CA ASP A 96 -1.39 4.27 2.75
C ASP A 96 -1.13 2.78 2.52
N ALA A 97 -2.04 1.90 2.96
CA ALA A 97 -1.92 0.46 2.72
C ALA A 97 -1.87 0.13 1.22
N TYR A 98 -2.71 0.80 0.40
CA TYR A 98 -2.67 0.67 -1.05
C TYR A 98 -1.34 1.14 -1.64
N VAL A 99 -0.82 2.29 -1.21
CA VAL A 99 0.45 2.83 -1.70
C VAL A 99 1.60 1.87 -1.42
N ILE A 100 1.71 1.37 -0.18
CA ILE A 100 2.78 0.45 0.23
C ILE A 100 2.70 -0.84 -0.57
N LEU A 101 1.51 -1.45 -0.64
CA LEU A 101 1.35 -2.75 -1.30
C LEU A 101 1.54 -2.65 -2.81
N ASN A 102 1.04 -1.60 -3.44
CA ASN A 102 1.24 -1.39 -4.88
C ASN A 102 2.71 -1.13 -5.20
N ALA A 103 3.41 -0.35 -4.37
CA ALA A 103 4.84 -0.11 -4.53
C ALA A 103 5.65 -1.42 -4.42
N LEU A 104 5.33 -2.27 -3.43
CA LEU A 104 5.94 -3.59 -3.27
C LEU A 104 5.71 -4.49 -4.48
N LEU A 105 4.51 -4.46 -5.06
CA LEU A 105 4.14 -5.32 -6.19
C LEU A 105 4.50 -4.74 -7.56
N GLY A 106 5.10 -3.54 -7.61
CA GLY A 106 5.35 -2.83 -8.86
C GLY A 106 4.07 -2.47 -9.62
N MET A 107 2.93 -2.39 -8.93
CA MET A 107 1.65 -2.01 -9.51
C MET A 107 1.57 -0.48 -9.58
N GLN A 108 1.15 0.06 -10.73
CA GLN A 108 0.83 1.49 -10.78
C GLN A 108 -0.45 1.76 -10.01
N SER A 109 -0.38 2.67 -9.05
CA SER A 109 -1.57 3.25 -8.42
C SER A 109 -2.20 4.24 -9.40
N ASP A 110 -3.44 4.00 -9.83
CA ASP A 110 -4.16 4.92 -10.74
C ASP A 110 -4.27 6.36 -10.17
N GLU A 111 -4.14 6.54 -8.86
CA GLU A 111 -4.10 7.85 -8.20
C GLU A 111 -2.80 8.65 -8.41
N GLN A 112 -1.75 8.06 -9.01
CA GLN A 112 -0.52 8.76 -9.39
C GLN A 112 -0.34 8.93 -10.90
N ALA A 113 -1.44 9.03 -11.65
CA ALA A 113 -1.43 9.69 -12.95
C ALA A 113 -1.24 11.22 -12.83
N VAL A 114 -0.30 11.68 -11.99
CA VAL A 114 0.24 13.04 -12.08
C VAL A 114 1.12 13.05 -13.33
N LYS A 115 0.56 13.60 -14.40
CA LYS A 115 1.19 13.95 -15.69
C LYS A 115 2.73 13.88 -15.64
N LYS A 116 3.31 12.75 -16.08
CA LYS A 116 4.66 12.77 -16.66
C LYS A 116 4.58 13.45 -18.02
N SER A 117 4.42 14.77 -18.03
CA SER A 117 4.74 15.60 -19.20
C SER A 117 6.07 16.31 -18.95
N SER A 118 7.16 15.55 -19.07
CA SER A 118 8.47 16.14 -19.36
C SER A 118 8.92 15.54 -20.68
N LYS A 119 8.31 16.00 -21.78
CA LYS A 119 8.98 15.96 -23.08
C LYS A 119 10.15 16.93 -22.97
N ILE A 120 11.34 16.43 -22.63
CA ILE A 120 12.57 17.15 -22.90
C ILE A 120 12.81 17.02 -24.40
N SER A 121 12.33 18.01 -25.15
CA SER A 121 12.73 18.19 -26.55
C SER A 121 14.14 18.74 -26.53
N VAL A 122 15.16 17.90 -26.71
CA VAL A 122 16.50 18.38 -27.03
C VAL A 122 16.45 18.87 -28.47
N HIS A 123 16.37 20.18 -28.67
CA HIS A 123 16.70 20.77 -29.97
C HIS A 123 18.20 20.59 -30.17
N GLN A 124 18.54 19.61 -31.00
CA GLN A 124 19.88 19.42 -31.53
C GLN A 124 20.11 20.57 -32.52
N ASP A 125 20.65 21.70 -32.04
CA ASP A 125 20.93 22.83 -32.93
C ASP A 125 22.00 22.42 -33.94
N ALA A 126 21.59 22.53 -35.20
CA ALA A 126 22.28 22.04 -36.36
C ALA A 126 23.59 22.78 -36.59
N LYS A 127 24.57 22.00 -37.05
CA LYS A 127 25.87 22.42 -37.60
C LYS A 127 25.71 23.65 -38.50
N LEU A 128 26.25 24.79 -38.09
CA LEU A 128 26.62 25.86 -39.02
C LEU A 128 27.96 25.48 -39.66
N SER A 129 27.89 24.92 -40.88
CA SER A 129 29.04 24.73 -41.76
C SER A 129 29.55 26.09 -42.21
N TYR A 130 30.75 26.46 -41.78
CA TYR A 130 31.46 27.61 -42.36
C TYR A 130 32.09 27.14 -43.68
N ASN A 131 31.58 27.63 -44.82
CA ASN A 131 32.13 27.32 -46.14
C ASN A 131 33.12 28.43 -46.53
N PRO A 132 34.40 28.11 -46.83
CA PRO A 132 35.41 29.08 -47.21
C PRO A 132 35.24 29.50 -48.69
N PHE A 133 35.65 30.73 -48.99
CA PHE A 133 35.72 31.40 -50.30
C PHE A 133 34.43 32.04 -50.86
N ARG A 134 34.43 33.37 -50.97
CA ARG A 134 34.14 34.10 -52.23
C ARG A 134 34.41 35.62 -52.10
N PHE A 135 35.50 36.01 -52.79
CA PHE A 135 35.93 37.29 -53.39
C PHE A 135 35.62 38.63 -52.70
#